data_AF-W9GY40-F1
#
_entry.id   AF-W9GY40-F1
#
_cell.length_a   1.000
_cell.length_b   1.000
_cell.length_c   1.000
_cell.angle_alpha   90.00
_cell.angle_beta   90.00
_cell.angle_gamma   90.00
#
_symmetry.space_group_name_H-M   'P 1'
#
loop_
_entity.id
_entity.type
_entity.pdbx_description
1 polymer ?
#
loop_
_entity_poly.entity_id
_entity_poly.type
_entity_poly.pdbx_seq_one_letter_code
_entity_poly.pdbx_strand_id
1 'polypeptide(L)'
;MLTALVLMAQSAFNRTQWPREWDMSMVSRRSFVAMAPAAAVAISAPCVAAAPDDTRLIDLCRQHVALDPVITGLWDRHIQVRNDTIATIGECPKSGPGVGEWQDRYCHTPAWHSETDHDDVAESQCRLMNEIIYTEAHTTAGVAAKLDLWRRTDHRFMSGNDGLWESIADDLERMTGMRIAEAVEHDH
;
A
#
# COMPACT_ATOMS: atom_id res chain seq x y z
N MET A 1 7.63 -30.19 28.68
CA MET A 1 6.19 -30.15 28.36
C MET A 1 5.94 -28.92 27.51
N LEU A 2 5.52 -29.15 26.25
CA LEU A 2 4.83 -28.25 25.28
C LEU A 2 5.57 -26.98 24.76
N THR A 3 6.10 -26.99 23.52
CA THR A 3 5.53 -26.46 22.24
C THR A 3 5.83 -24.95 22.05
N ALA A 4 6.86 -24.50 21.30
CA ALA A 4 7.08 -24.43 19.83
C ALA A 4 6.42 -23.22 19.10
N LEU A 5 7.23 -22.57 18.23
CA LEU A 5 6.88 -21.66 17.10
C LEU A 5 6.45 -20.22 17.49
N VAL A 6 7.01 -19.10 17.02
CA VAL A 6 7.58 -18.71 15.72
C VAL A 6 8.57 -17.55 15.94
N LEU A 7 9.87 -17.75 15.70
CA LEU A 7 10.88 -16.69 15.58
C LEU A 7 12.01 -17.18 14.66
N MET A 8 11.83 -17.05 13.35
CA MET A 8 12.84 -17.07 12.28
C MET A 8 12.17 -16.32 11.09
N ALA A 9 12.78 -15.42 10.32
CA ALA A 9 14.15 -15.22 9.88
C ALA A 9 14.34 -13.70 9.53
N GLN A 10 15.43 -13.02 9.92
CA GLN A 10 16.71 -12.93 9.20
C GLN A 10 16.53 -12.63 7.70
N SER A 11 16.68 -11.38 7.26
CA SER A 11 17.93 -10.63 7.02
C SER A 11 18.50 -10.85 5.61
N ALA A 12 18.79 -9.72 4.96
CA ALA A 12 19.84 -9.54 3.95
C ALA A 12 19.67 -10.29 2.61
N PHE A 13 19.00 -9.63 1.66
CA PHE A 13 19.12 -9.98 0.24
C PHE A 13 20.23 -9.13 -0.39
N ASN A 14 21.42 -9.72 -0.57
CA ASN A 14 22.45 -9.16 -1.42
C ASN A 14 23.15 -10.30 -2.19
N ARG A 15 22.95 -10.26 -3.52
CA ARG A 15 23.83 -10.76 -4.60
C ARG A 15 24.01 -12.27 -4.87
N THR A 16 24.12 -12.49 -6.20
CA THR A 16 24.96 -13.43 -6.97
C THR A 16 24.41 -14.78 -7.45
N GLN A 17 24.30 -14.85 -8.78
CA GLN A 17 24.85 -15.87 -9.70
C GLN A 17 24.29 -17.30 -9.68
N TRP A 18 23.64 -17.63 -10.80
CA TRP A 18 23.34 -19.00 -11.24
C TRP A 18 24.51 -19.61 -12.02
N PRO A 19 24.76 -20.92 -11.86
CA PRO A 19 25.07 -21.74 -13.04
C PRO A 19 24.42 -23.14 -13.05
N ARG A 20 23.90 -23.48 -14.25
CA ARG A 20 24.06 -24.70 -15.07
C ARG A 20 23.92 -26.13 -14.50
N GLU A 21 23.24 -26.92 -15.35
CA GLU A 21 23.45 -28.35 -15.70
C GLU A 21 22.91 -29.43 -14.78
N TRP A 22 21.85 -30.12 -15.24
CA TRP A 22 21.59 -31.52 -14.93
C TRP A 22 21.32 -32.29 -16.23
N ASP A 23 22.32 -33.08 -16.60
CA ASP A 23 22.26 -34.20 -17.54
C ASP A 23 21.63 -35.41 -16.81
N MET A 24 20.64 -36.05 -17.42
CA MET A 24 20.29 -37.44 -17.12
C MET A 24 19.95 -38.18 -18.41
N SER A 25 20.99 -38.73 -19.02
CA SER A 25 20.90 -39.82 -19.97
C SER A 25 20.47 -41.15 -19.29
N MET A 26 19.86 -42.01 -20.11
CA MET A 26 19.62 -43.45 -19.93
C MET A 26 18.32 -43.94 -19.25
N VAL A 27 17.29 -44.18 -20.06
CA VAL A 27 16.64 -45.51 -20.13
C VAL A 27 16.43 -45.87 -21.61
N SER A 28 16.88 -47.07 -21.97
CA SER A 28 17.01 -47.58 -23.35
C SER A 28 15.77 -48.32 -23.86
N ARG A 29 15.70 -48.32 -25.20
CA ARG A 29 14.75 -48.90 -26.17
C ARG A 29 14.37 -50.37 -25.93
N ARG A 30 13.10 -50.70 -26.21
CA ARG A 30 12.72 -51.67 -27.26
C ARG A 30 11.24 -51.57 -27.64
N SER A 31 11.02 -51.73 -28.95
CA SER A 31 9.88 -51.38 -29.79
C SER A 31 8.69 -52.35 -29.71
N PHE A 32 7.49 -51.91 -30.13
CA PHE A 32 6.79 -52.46 -31.31
C PHE A 32 5.66 -51.51 -31.80
N VAL A 33 5.42 -51.59 -33.10
CA VAL A 33 4.70 -50.69 -34.02
C VAL A 33 3.18 -50.89 -34.01
N ALA A 34 2.38 -49.81 -34.18
CA ALA A 34 1.30 -49.73 -35.19
C ALA A 34 0.48 -48.41 -35.14
N MET A 35 0.32 -47.82 -36.34
CA MET A 35 -0.75 -46.92 -36.82
C MET A 35 -0.78 -45.44 -36.41
N ALA A 36 -0.28 -44.59 -37.32
CA ALA A 36 -0.77 -43.23 -37.57
C ALA A 36 -2.10 -43.29 -38.37
N PRO A 37 -2.92 -42.21 -38.53
CA PRO A 37 -2.58 -40.80 -38.32
C PRO A 37 -3.67 -39.92 -37.67
N ALA A 38 -3.24 -38.90 -36.94
CA ALA A 38 -3.90 -37.61 -36.96
C ALA A 38 -2.80 -36.58 -36.76
N ALA A 39 -2.52 -35.80 -37.79
CA ALA A 39 -1.72 -34.60 -37.65
C ALA A 39 -2.52 -33.62 -36.78
N ALA A 40 -2.42 -33.79 -35.45
CA ALA A 40 -2.76 -32.74 -34.52
C ALA A 40 -1.73 -31.65 -34.76
N VAL A 41 -2.12 -30.65 -35.54
CA VAL A 41 -1.50 -29.33 -35.47
C VAL A 41 -1.65 -28.92 -34.02
N ALA A 42 -0.60 -29.12 -33.22
CA ALA A 42 -0.47 -28.47 -31.94
C ALA A 42 -0.31 -27.00 -32.25
N ILE A 43 -1.45 -26.30 -32.32
CA ILE A 43 -1.48 -24.85 -32.21
C ILE A 43 -0.87 -24.61 -30.83
N SER A 44 0.40 -24.24 -30.79
CA SER A 44 0.99 -23.61 -29.62
C SER A 44 0.10 -22.41 -29.33
N ALA A 45 -0.84 -22.58 -28.39
CA ALA A 45 -1.61 -21.46 -27.90
C ALA A 45 -0.58 -20.43 -27.44
N PRO A 46 -0.61 -19.20 -27.98
CA PRO A 46 0.26 -18.16 -27.46
C PRO A 46 0.02 -18.11 -25.95
N CYS A 47 1.10 -18.10 -25.18
CA CYS A 47 1.04 -17.87 -23.75
C CYS A 47 0.38 -16.51 -23.58
N VAL A 48 -0.94 -16.48 -23.38
CA VAL A 48 -1.69 -15.26 -23.14
C VAL A 48 -1.18 -14.80 -21.78
N ALA A 49 -0.31 -13.79 -21.79
CA ALA A 49 0.07 -13.10 -20.58
C ALA A 49 -1.22 -12.78 -19.82
N ALA A 50 -1.28 -13.15 -18.54
CA ALA A 50 -2.45 -12.84 -17.73
C ALA A 50 -2.79 -11.35 -17.93
N ALA A 51 -4.06 -11.07 -18.19
CA ALA A 51 -4.49 -9.68 -18.30
C ALA A 51 -4.03 -8.94 -17.04
N PRO A 52 -3.48 -7.72 -17.17
CA PRO A 52 -3.11 -6.94 -15.99
C PRO A 52 -4.33 -6.82 -15.08
N ASP A 53 -4.16 -7.16 -13.80
CA ASP A 53 -5.18 -7.03 -12.79
C ASP A 53 -4.76 -6.01 -11.74
N ASP A 54 -5.71 -5.19 -11.30
CA ASP A 54 -5.49 -4.13 -10.32
C ASP A 54 -5.73 -4.62 -8.88
N THR A 55 -5.63 -5.93 -8.60
CA THR A 55 -5.98 -6.49 -7.28
C THR A 55 -5.17 -5.82 -6.18
N ARG A 56 -3.87 -5.61 -6.42
CA ARG A 56 -2.96 -4.93 -5.48
C ARG A 56 -3.37 -3.48 -5.24
N LEU A 57 -3.69 -2.72 -6.29
CA LEU A 57 -4.12 -1.33 -6.19
C LEU A 57 -5.43 -1.21 -5.41
N ILE A 58 -6.39 -2.07 -5.70
CA ILE A 58 -7.68 -2.08 -5.00
C ILE A 58 -7.46 -2.41 -3.51
N ASP A 59 -6.58 -3.36 -3.19
CA ASP A 59 -6.26 -3.69 -1.80
C ASP A 59 -5.50 -2.56 -1.08
N LEU A 60 -4.66 -1.80 -1.78
CA LEU A 60 -4.04 -0.58 -1.23
C LEU A 60 -5.10 0.46 -0.86
N CYS A 61 -6.02 0.76 -1.77
CA CYS A 61 -7.11 1.71 -1.51
C CYS A 61 -7.96 1.28 -0.31
N ARG A 62 -8.28 -0.02 -0.20
CA ARG A 62 -9.01 -0.57 0.97
C ARG A 62 -8.22 -0.41 2.26
N GLN A 63 -6.93 -0.70 2.25
CA GLN A 63 -6.06 -0.54 3.43
C GLN A 63 -6.01 0.92 3.88
N HIS A 64 -5.89 1.86 2.95
CA HIS A 64 -5.91 3.29 3.28
C HIS A 64 -7.21 3.70 3.96
N VAL A 65 -8.36 3.34 3.39
CA VAL A 65 -9.69 3.65 3.97
C VAL A 65 -9.87 3.00 5.34
N ALA A 66 -9.28 1.82 5.56
CA ALA A 66 -9.37 1.14 6.86
C ALA A 66 -8.57 1.85 7.97
N LEU A 67 -7.60 2.73 7.64
CA LEU A 67 -6.84 3.49 8.62
C LEU A 67 -7.58 4.73 9.14
N ASP A 68 -8.54 5.28 8.39
CA ASP A 68 -9.29 6.48 8.79
C ASP A 68 -9.92 6.38 10.20
N PRO A 69 -10.68 5.31 10.55
CA PRO A 69 -11.24 5.19 11.90
C PRO A 69 -10.16 4.94 12.97
N VAL A 70 -9.01 4.36 12.60
CA VAL A 70 -7.89 4.14 13.53
C VAL A 70 -7.24 5.45 13.91
N ILE A 71 -6.92 6.29 12.92
CA ILE A 71 -6.32 7.62 13.12
C ILE A 71 -7.27 8.50 13.92
N THR A 72 -8.56 8.51 13.55
CA THR A 72 -9.58 9.28 14.28
C THR A 72 -9.64 8.84 15.76
N GLY A 73 -9.67 7.53 16.02
CA GLY A 73 -9.71 7.00 17.38
C GLY A 73 -8.43 7.30 18.19
N LEU A 74 -7.26 7.28 17.54
CA LEU A 74 -5.99 7.67 18.17
C LEU A 74 -5.96 9.16 18.49
N TRP A 75 -6.48 10.01 17.61
CA TRP A 75 -6.55 11.45 17.83
C TRP A 75 -7.48 11.82 18.99
N ASP A 76 -8.68 11.24 19.04
CA ASP A 76 -9.62 11.44 20.16
C ASP A 76 -9.00 11.01 21.49
N ARG A 77 -8.30 9.87 21.49
CA ARG A 77 -7.55 9.39 22.65
C ARG A 77 -6.41 10.34 23.03
N HIS A 78 -5.64 10.82 22.06
CA HIS A 78 -4.55 11.75 22.29
C HIS A 78 -5.07 13.03 22.95
N ILE A 79 -6.17 13.62 22.46
CA ILE A 79 -6.80 14.82 23.05
C ILE A 79 -7.13 14.57 24.52
N GLN A 80 -7.79 13.44 24.84
CA GLN A 80 -8.16 13.12 26.20
C GLN A 80 -6.93 12.97 27.11
N VAL A 81 -5.96 12.15 26.70
CA VAL A 81 -4.75 11.86 27.49
C VAL A 81 -3.86 13.10 27.64
N ARG A 82 -3.80 13.96 26.63
CA ARG A 82 -3.10 15.24 26.66
C ARG A 82 -3.70 16.18 27.70
N ASN A 83 -5.02 16.29 27.75
CA ASN A 83 -5.71 17.11 28.75
C ASN A 83 -5.45 16.60 30.18
N ASP A 84 -5.52 15.30 30.40
CA ASP A 84 -5.23 14.68 31.70
C ASP A 84 -3.76 14.87 32.13
N THR A 85 -2.84 14.79 31.15
CA THR A 85 -1.41 15.04 31.37
C THR A 85 -1.14 16.48 31.75
N ILE A 86 -1.70 17.46 31.02
CA ILE A 86 -1.56 18.89 31.32
C ILE A 86 -2.12 19.20 32.71
N ALA A 87 -3.25 18.59 33.10
CA ALA A 87 -3.81 18.73 34.45
C ALA A 87 -2.85 18.23 35.54
N THR A 88 -1.97 17.28 35.21
CA THR A 88 -1.02 16.67 36.14
C THR A 88 0.32 17.41 36.21
N ILE A 89 0.94 17.72 35.07
CA ILE A 89 2.30 18.28 35.01
C ILE A 89 2.34 19.81 34.86
N GLY A 90 1.18 20.42 34.59
CA GLY A 90 1.00 21.84 34.28
C GLY A 90 1.13 22.14 32.78
N GLU A 91 0.73 23.35 32.38
CA GLU A 91 0.87 23.83 31.00
C GLU A 91 2.35 24.04 30.62
N CYS A 92 2.66 23.85 29.33
CA CYS A 92 3.99 24.14 28.80
C CYS A 92 4.26 25.65 28.87
N PRO A 93 5.40 26.08 29.46
CA PRO A 93 5.82 27.48 29.38
C PRO A 93 5.94 27.93 27.93
N LYS A 94 5.47 29.13 27.61
CA LYS A 94 5.53 29.66 26.22
C LYS A 94 6.96 29.95 25.75
N SER A 95 7.87 30.22 26.68
CA SER A 95 9.30 30.45 26.42
C SER A 95 10.10 30.42 27.72
N GLY A 96 11.44 30.37 27.60
CA GLY A 96 12.37 30.53 28.72
C GLY A 96 12.83 29.21 29.36
N PRO A 97 13.52 29.29 30.52
CA PRO A 97 14.27 28.17 31.09
C PRO A 97 13.44 26.98 31.59
N GLY A 98 12.10 27.05 31.57
CA GLY A 98 11.22 25.93 31.97
C GLY A 98 10.69 25.07 30.82
N VAL A 99 10.95 25.43 29.56
CA VAL A 99 10.45 24.67 28.40
C VAL A 99 11.10 23.28 28.34
N GLY A 100 12.42 23.22 28.50
CA GLY A 100 13.15 21.95 28.47
C GLY A 100 12.72 21.00 29.60
N GLU A 101 12.65 21.49 30.83
CA GLU A 101 12.21 20.69 31.98
C GLU A 101 10.75 20.23 31.88
N TRP A 102 9.90 21.03 31.24
CA TRP A 102 8.53 20.59 30.93
C TRP A 102 8.52 19.50 29.87
N GLN A 103 9.29 19.67 28.78
CA GLN A 103 9.38 18.69 27.69
C GLN A 103 9.91 17.35 28.22
N ASP A 104 10.97 17.36 29.04
CA ASP A 104 11.54 16.16 29.64
C ASP A 104 10.48 15.39 30.46
N ARG A 105 9.67 16.12 31.25
CA ARG A 105 8.56 15.50 31.98
C ARG A 105 7.49 14.96 31.04
N TYR A 106 7.11 15.72 30.01
CA TYR A 106 6.06 15.35 29.05
C TYR A 106 6.43 14.08 28.26
N CYS A 107 7.67 13.93 27.82
CA CYS A 107 8.16 12.76 27.06
C CYS A 107 8.03 11.42 27.83
N HIS A 108 7.82 11.47 29.14
CA HIS A 108 7.61 10.29 29.99
C HIS A 108 6.13 10.07 30.35
N THR A 109 5.21 10.77 29.69
CA THR A 109 3.77 10.67 29.97
C THR A 109 3.05 9.81 28.93
N PRO A 110 1.85 9.29 29.26
CA PRO A 110 1.00 8.62 28.27
C PRO A 110 0.62 9.49 27.07
N ALA A 111 0.59 10.83 27.23
CA ALA A 111 0.25 11.74 26.13
C ALA A 111 1.30 11.72 25.02
N TRP A 112 2.59 11.72 25.40
CA TRP A 112 3.70 11.59 24.45
C TRP A 112 3.62 10.30 23.64
N HIS A 113 3.40 9.17 24.32
CA HIS A 113 3.26 7.88 23.63
C HIS A 113 2.05 7.85 22.70
N SER A 114 0.91 8.40 23.12
CA SER A 114 -0.27 8.49 22.26
C SER A 114 -0.07 9.40 21.03
N GLU A 115 0.76 10.44 21.16
CA GLU A 115 1.16 11.32 20.04
C GLU A 115 2.04 10.57 19.04
N THR A 116 3.04 9.83 19.55
CA THR A 116 3.91 9.00 18.70
C THR A 116 3.14 7.89 17.98
N ASP A 117 2.23 7.20 18.68
CA ASP A 117 1.38 6.16 18.07
C ASP A 117 0.50 6.73 16.96
N HIS A 118 -0.04 7.95 17.15
CA HIS A 118 -0.80 8.65 16.12
C HIS A 118 0.07 8.96 14.90
N ASP A 119 1.26 9.53 15.12
CA ASP A 119 2.18 9.91 14.05
C ASP A 119 2.67 8.71 13.24
N ASP A 120 2.94 7.57 13.88
CA ASP A 120 3.35 6.32 13.22
C ASP A 120 2.24 5.78 12.27
N VAL A 121 0.97 5.86 12.69
CA VAL A 121 -0.16 5.44 11.86
C VAL A 121 -0.43 6.45 10.75
N ALA A 122 -0.33 7.75 11.02
CA ALA A 122 -0.43 8.79 10.00
C ALA A 122 0.67 8.67 8.94
N GLU A 123 1.92 8.37 9.33
CA GLU A 123 3.01 8.11 8.38
C GLU A 123 2.72 6.86 7.53
N SER A 124 2.16 5.82 8.14
CA SER A 124 1.75 4.62 7.42
C SER A 124 0.64 4.90 6.39
N GLN A 125 -0.33 5.75 6.73
CA GLN A 125 -1.35 6.22 5.80
C GLN A 125 -0.73 7.03 4.64
N CYS A 126 0.19 7.96 4.93
CA CYS A 126 0.91 8.72 3.90
C CYS A 126 1.70 7.81 2.94
N ARG A 127 2.36 6.77 3.45
CA ARG A 127 3.07 5.78 2.62
C ARG A 127 2.11 5.02 1.69
N LEU A 128 0.96 4.60 2.20
CA LEU A 128 -0.08 3.96 1.36
C LEU A 128 -0.59 4.90 0.28
N MET A 129 -0.88 6.16 0.61
CA MET A 129 -1.32 7.16 -0.37
C MET A 129 -0.28 7.35 -1.48
N ASN A 130 1.00 7.50 -1.12
CA ASN A 130 2.07 7.59 -2.12
C ASN A 130 2.15 6.33 -3.00
N GLU A 131 2.04 5.14 -2.43
CA GLU A 131 2.03 3.91 -3.22
C GLU A 131 0.83 3.86 -4.18
N ILE A 132 -0.36 4.28 -3.74
CA ILE A 132 -1.56 4.36 -4.58
C ILE A 132 -1.38 5.34 -5.74
N ILE A 133 -0.84 6.53 -5.46
CA ILE A 133 -0.60 7.57 -6.48
C ILE A 133 0.32 7.04 -7.59
N TYR A 134 1.41 6.36 -7.21
CA TYR A 134 2.39 5.85 -8.19
C TYR A 134 2.07 4.47 -8.75
N THR A 135 1.06 3.78 -8.24
CA THR A 135 0.58 2.52 -8.82
C THR A 135 -0.40 2.82 -9.94
N GLU A 136 -0.01 2.51 -11.18
CA GLU A 136 -0.86 2.68 -12.35
C GLU A 136 -2.13 1.83 -12.25
N ALA A 137 -3.28 2.39 -12.66
CA ALA A 137 -4.49 1.60 -12.85
C ALA A 137 -4.56 1.09 -14.30
N HIS A 138 -4.72 -0.22 -14.49
CA HIS A 138 -4.84 -0.84 -15.81
C HIS A 138 -6.28 -1.22 -16.16
N THR A 139 -7.21 -1.15 -15.20
CA THR A 139 -8.60 -1.54 -15.33
C THR A 139 -9.55 -0.44 -14.85
N THR A 140 -10.80 -0.49 -15.30
CA THR A 140 -11.84 0.44 -14.84
C THR A 140 -12.11 0.30 -13.34
N ALA A 141 -11.91 -0.89 -12.78
CA ALA A 141 -12.03 -1.15 -11.35
C ALA A 141 -10.93 -0.46 -10.53
N GLY A 142 -9.68 -0.44 -11.02
CA GLY A 142 -8.58 0.28 -10.38
C GLY A 142 -8.81 1.79 -10.36
N VAL A 143 -9.24 2.36 -11.50
CA VAL A 143 -9.59 3.78 -11.58
C VAL A 143 -10.76 4.13 -10.66
N ALA A 144 -11.81 3.30 -10.65
CA ALA A 144 -12.96 3.49 -9.76
C ALA A 144 -12.54 3.45 -8.27
N ALA A 145 -11.60 2.58 -7.90
CA ALA A 145 -11.07 2.52 -6.54
C ALA A 145 -10.30 3.78 -6.14
N LYS A 146 -9.44 4.33 -7.03
CA LYS A 146 -8.76 5.61 -6.79
C LYS A 146 -9.74 6.78 -6.68
N LEU A 147 -10.77 6.83 -7.54
CA LEU A 147 -11.82 7.84 -7.49
C LEU A 147 -12.64 7.79 -6.20
N ASP A 148 -13.00 6.59 -5.73
CA ASP A 148 -13.69 6.41 -4.45
C ASP A 148 -12.83 6.89 -3.28
N LEU A 149 -11.53 6.54 -3.29
CA LEU A 149 -10.57 7.03 -2.29
C LEU A 149 -10.48 8.57 -2.30
N TRP A 150 -10.30 9.18 -3.48
CA TRP A 150 -10.21 10.64 -3.61
C TRP A 150 -11.46 11.34 -3.04
N ARG A 151 -12.66 10.83 -3.35
CA ARG A 151 -13.93 11.39 -2.82
C ARG A 151 -14.08 11.27 -1.31
N ARG A 152 -13.50 10.25 -0.70
CA ARG A 152 -13.58 9.98 0.75
C ARG A 152 -12.52 10.74 1.55
N THR A 153 -11.38 11.01 0.94
CA THR A 153 -10.27 11.67 1.61
C THR A 153 -10.64 13.14 1.82
N ASP A 154 -10.95 13.54 3.07
CA ASP A 154 -11.33 14.91 3.38
C ASP A 154 -10.16 15.85 3.05
N HIS A 155 -10.39 16.80 2.13
CA HIS A 155 -9.41 17.79 1.69
C HIS A 155 -8.84 18.65 2.84
N ARG A 156 -9.43 18.60 4.03
CA ARG A 156 -9.01 19.37 5.22
C ARG A 156 -7.72 18.90 5.88
N PHE A 157 -7.34 17.62 5.75
CA PHE A 157 -6.24 17.05 6.54
C PHE A 157 -4.96 16.77 5.73
N MET A 158 -4.97 16.91 4.41
CA MET A 158 -3.79 16.68 3.58
C MET A 158 -3.61 17.74 2.50
N SER A 159 -2.74 18.72 2.75
CA SER A 159 -2.11 19.50 1.69
C SER A 159 -1.28 18.55 0.81
N GLY A 160 -1.71 18.27 -0.42
CA GLY A 160 -0.97 17.38 -1.33
C GLY A 160 -1.81 16.39 -2.16
N ASN A 161 -3.15 16.48 -2.11
CA ASN A 161 -4.01 15.57 -2.87
C ASN A 161 -4.03 15.84 -4.40
N ASP A 162 -3.29 16.84 -4.86
CA ASP A 162 -3.10 17.14 -6.29
C ASP A 162 -2.51 15.93 -7.03
N GLY A 163 -1.59 15.21 -6.40
CA GLY A 163 -0.96 14.03 -7.00
C GLY A 163 -1.90 12.84 -7.23
N LEU A 164 -2.90 12.63 -6.35
CA LEU A 164 -3.91 11.58 -6.56
C LEU A 164 -4.85 11.94 -7.70
N TRP A 165 -5.23 13.22 -7.80
CA TRP A 165 -6.06 13.71 -8.89
C TRP A 165 -5.33 13.62 -10.25
N GLU A 166 -4.08 14.05 -10.31
CA GLU A 166 -3.22 13.91 -11.50
C GLU A 166 -3.05 12.45 -11.92
N SER A 167 -2.82 11.54 -10.96
CA SER A 167 -2.69 10.11 -11.22
C SER A 167 -3.97 9.48 -11.80
N ILE A 168 -5.14 9.79 -11.21
CA ILE A 168 -6.44 9.39 -11.77
C ILE A 168 -6.60 9.94 -13.18
N ALA A 169 -6.10 11.16 -13.41
CA ALA A 169 -6.25 11.82 -14.68
C ALA A 169 -5.46 11.17 -15.81
N ASP A 170 -4.21 10.86 -15.54
CA ASP A 170 -3.32 10.13 -16.44
C ASP A 170 -3.85 8.71 -16.72
N ASP A 171 -4.41 8.03 -15.71
CA ASP A 171 -5.02 6.70 -15.87
C ASP A 171 -6.21 6.73 -16.83
N LEU A 172 -7.11 7.71 -16.67
CA LEU A 172 -8.27 7.87 -17.54
C LEU A 172 -7.90 8.23 -18.98
N GLU A 173 -6.96 9.16 -19.18
CA GLU A 173 -6.48 9.53 -20.52
C GLU A 173 -5.85 8.34 -21.23
N ARG A 174 -5.04 7.55 -20.52
CA ARG A 174 -4.41 6.35 -21.09
C ARG A 174 -5.42 5.28 -21.49
N MET A 175 -6.42 5.03 -20.64
CA MET A 175 -7.41 3.98 -20.88
C MET A 175 -8.39 4.32 -21.99
N THR A 176 -8.79 5.59 -22.10
CA THR A 176 -9.87 6.01 -23.00
C THR A 176 -9.36 6.76 -24.24
N GLY A 177 -8.12 7.24 -24.21
CA GLY A 177 -7.57 8.16 -25.21
C GLY A 177 -8.16 9.58 -25.16
N MET A 178 -9.00 9.88 -24.16
CA MET A 178 -9.66 11.18 -23.99
C MET A 178 -9.00 11.97 -22.86
N ARG A 179 -8.69 13.24 -23.10
CA ARG A 179 -8.21 14.13 -22.04
C ARG A 179 -9.37 14.45 -21.10
N ILE A 180 -9.13 14.47 -19.79
CA ILE A 180 -10.18 14.79 -18.81
C ILE A 180 -10.84 16.15 -19.02
N ALA A 181 -10.13 17.10 -19.62
CA ALA A 181 -10.72 18.37 -20.04
C ALA A 181 -11.93 18.19 -20.99
N GLU A 182 -11.93 17.14 -21.81
CA GLU A 182 -13.04 16.80 -22.73
C GLU A 182 -14.14 15.99 -22.01
N ALA A 183 -13.78 15.19 -21.00
CA ALA A 183 -14.74 14.41 -20.21
C ALA A 183 -15.57 15.27 -19.23
N VAL A 184 -14.98 16.33 -18.68
CA VAL A 184 -15.66 17.27 -17.76
C VAL A 184 -16.61 18.23 -18.51
N GLU A 185 -16.33 18.56 -19.78
CA GLU A 185 -17.24 19.38 -20.60
C GLU A 185 -18.53 18.64 -21.04
N HIS A 186 -18.58 17.32 -20.92
CA HIS A 186 -19.73 16.50 -21.34
C HIS A 186 -20.72 16.13 -20.21
N ASP A 187 -20.46 16.55 -18.96
CA ASP A 187 -21.29 16.23 -17.79
C ASP A 187 -22.07 17.46 -17.25
N HIS A 188 -22.30 18.47 -18.10
CA HIS A 188 -23.13 19.65 -17.84
C HIS A 188 -24.39 19.69 -18.70
#